data_AF-A0A1B7W5D6-F1
#
_entry.id   AF-A0A1B7W5D6-F1
#
_cell.length_a   1.000
_cell.length_b   1.000
_cell.length_c   1.000
_cell.angle_alpha   90.00
_cell.angle_beta   90.00
_cell.angle_gamma   90.00
#
_symmetry.space_group_name_H-M   'P 1'
#
loop_
_entity.id
_entity.type
_entity.pdbx_description
1 polymer ?
#
loop_
_entity_poly.entity_id
_entity_poly.type
_entity_poly.pdbx_seq_one_letter_code
_entity_poly.pdbx_strand_id
1 'polypeptide(L)' 'SLKSFLIEAVEKAYPDARKLAIKESKLAKFGVRVPEESEYPIICPFGIEEILDEDFYGV' A
#
# COMPACT_ATOMS: atom_id res chain seq x y z
N SER A 1 8.19 3.45 -23.46
CA SER A 1 7.71 2.33 -22.60
C SER A 1 6.96 2.93 -21.43
N LEU A 2 5.82 2.35 -21.02
CA LEU A 2 5.01 2.87 -19.91
C LEU A 2 5.68 2.69 -18.53
N LYS A 3 6.71 1.83 -18.44
CA LYS A 3 7.39 1.47 -17.18
C LYS A 3 7.96 2.65 -16.39
N SER A 4 8.45 3.69 -17.07
CA SER A 4 9.00 4.88 -16.39
C SER A 4 7.91 5.71 -15.70
N PHE A 5 6.69 5.73 -16.22
CA PHE A 5 5.57 6.46 -15.62
C PHE A 5 4.98 5.75 -14.41
N LEU A 6 5.15 4.43 -14.32
CA LEU A 6 4.63 3.64 -13.20
C LEU A 6 5.32 3.99 -11.88
N ILE A 7 6.64 4.23 -11.89
CA ILE A 7 7.39 4.65 -10.69
C ILE A 7 6.80 5.95 -10.14
N GLU A 8 6.70 6.97 -11.00
CA GLU A 8 6.16 8.28 -10.61
C GLU A 8 4.68 8.18 -10.16
N ALA A 9 3.89 7.33 -10.83
CA ALA A 9 2.50 7.11 -10.44
C ALA A 9 2.38 6.46 -9.05
N VAL A 10 3.22 5.47 -8.73
CA VAL A 10 3.23 4.82 -7.41
C VAL A 10 3.71 5.79 -6.34
N GLU A 11 4.77 6.56 -6.58
CA GLU A 11 5.25 7.56 -5.63
C GLU A 11 4.19 8.60 -5.28
N LYS A 12 3.38 9.03 -6.27
CA LYS A 12 2.28 9.98 -6.06
C LYS A 12 1.07 9.33 -5.38
N ALA A 13 0.75 8.08 -5.71
CA ALA A 13 -0.45 7.40 -5.21
C ALA A 13 -0.25 6.80 -3.80
N TYR A 14 0.97 6.37 -3.46
CA TYR A 14 1.23 5.64 -2.22
C TYR A 14 0.84 6.41 -0.94
N PRO A 15 1.11 7.74 -0.80
CA PRO A 15 0.68 8.49 0.38
C PRO A 15 -0.84 8.46 0.58
N ASP A 16 -1.62 8.46 -0.50
CA ASP A 16 -3.08 8.40 -0.42
C ASP A 16 -3.58 6.98 -0.14
N ALA A 17 -2.94 5.96 -0.73
CA ALA A 17 -3.18 4.56 -0.38
C ALA A 17 -2.90 4.29 1.11
N ARG A 18 -1.81 4.86 1.66
CA ARG A 18 -1.47 4.79 3.09
C ARG A 18 -2.56 5.39 3.96
N LYS A 19 -3.05 6.60 3.63
CA LYS A 19 -4.16 7.24 4.36
C LYS A 19 -5.42 6.39 4.32
N LEU A 20 -5.72 5.79 3.17
CA LEU A 20 -6.87 4.90 3.02
C LEU A 20 -6.73 3.67 3.90
N ALA A 21 -5.58 2.99 3.87
CA ALA A 21 -5.30 1.82 4.71
C ALA A 21 -5.47 2.12 6.21
N ILE A 22 -4.94 3.25 6.69
CA ILE A 22 -5.11 3.71 8.08
C ILE A 22 -6.58 3.94 8.42
N LYS A 23 -7.35 4.54 7.51
CA LYS A 23 -8.77 4.80 7.73
C LYS A 23 -9.57 3.49 7.82
N GLU A 24 -9.32 2.57 6.89
CA GLU A 24 -10.01 1.28 6.85
C GLU A 24 -9.61 0.38 8.03
N SER A 25 -8.37 0.43 8.52
CA SER A 25 -7.97 -0.34 9.69
C SER A 25 -8.71 0.06 10.96
N LYS A 26 -9.08 1.34 11.10
CA LYS A 26 -9.90 1.83 12.22
C LYS A 26 -11.32 1.27 12.19
N LEU A 27 -11.76 0.72 11.05
CA LEU A 27 -13.05 0.06 10.90
C LEU A 27 -12.97 -1.46 11.10
N ALA A 28 -11.78 -2.01 11.36
CA ALA A 28 -11.60 -3.43 11.61
C ALA A 28 -12.45 -3.89 12.80
N LYS A 29 -13.11 -5.04 12.65
CA LYS A 29 -13.98 -5.67 13.65
C LYS A 29 -13.47 -7.06 14.01
N PHE A 30 -14.13 -7.72 14.96
CA PHE A 30 -13.88 -9.13 15.31
C PHE A 30 -12.49 -9.43 15.88
N GLY A 31 -11.96 -8.53 16.71
CA GLY A 31 -10.68 -8.76 17.42
C GLY A 31 -9.44 -8.68 16.51
N VAL A 32 -9.60 -8.22 15.27
CA VAL A 32 -8.48 -7.93 14.38
C VAL A 32 -7.67 -6.77 14.96
N ARG A 33 -6.35 -6.96 15.01
CA ARG A 33 -5.40 -5.93 15.48
C ARG A 33 -5.52 -4.67 14.61
N VAL A 34 -5.64 -3.51 15.25
CA VAL A 34 -5.53 -2.21 14.58
C VAL A 34 -4.10 -1.70 14.80
N PRO A 35 -3.26 -1.60 13.75
CA PRO A 35 -1.91 -1.05 13.88
C PRO A 35 -1.93 0.45 14.19
N GLU A 36 -0.89 0.93 14.88
CA GLU A 36 -0.63 2.36 15.05
C GLU A 36 -0.30 3.02 13.70
N GLU A 37 -0.58 4.31 13.57
CA GLU A 37 -0.32 5.02 12.31
C GLU A 37 1.17 5.03 11.92
N SER A 38 2.07 4.97 12.91
CA SER A 38 3.52 4.89 12.69
C SER A 38 4.00 3.55 12.13
N GLU A 39 3.18 2.50 12.24
CA GLU A 39 3.50 1.17 11.69
C GLU A 39 3.26 1.10 10.18
N TYR A 40 2.48 2.03 9.62
CA TYR A 40 2.28 2.12 8.17
C TYR A 40 3.49 2.78 7.51
N PRO A 41 4.15 2.11 6.56
CA PRO A 41 5.32 2.67 5.89
C PRO A 41 4.99 4.01 5.24
N ILE A 42 5.93 4.95 5.31
CA ILE A 42 5.79 6.28 4.71
C ILE A 42 6.11 6.22 3.21
N ILE A 43 7.02 5.31 2.84
CA ILE A 43 7.47 5.03 1.48
C ILE A 43 6.95 3.65 1.10
N CYS A 44 6.57 3.47 -0.17
CA CYS A 44 6.14 2.17 -0.66
C CYS A 44 7.23 1.12 -0.39
N PRO A 45 6.95 0.05 0.37
CA PRO A 45 7.95 -0.95 0.73
C PRO A 45 8.17 -1.97 -0.40
N PHE A 46 7.43 -1.86 -1.51
CA PHE A 46 7.41 -2.83 -2.60
C PHE A 46 8.01 -2.24 -3.87
N GLY A 47 8.73 -3.07 -4.61
CA GLY A 47 9.19 -2.75 -5.95
C GLY A 47 8.05 -2.72 -6.96
N ILE A 48 8.26 -2.02 -8.07
CA ILE A 48 7.30 -2.01 -9.19
C ILE A 48 7.09 -3.42 -9.76
N GLU A 49 8.14 -4.24 -9.74
CA GLU A 49 8.07 -5.63 -10.21
C GLU A 49 7.13 -6.47 -9.35
N GLU A 50 7.18 -6.29 -8.02
CA GLU A 50 6.27 -6.96 -7.07
C GLU A 50 4.82 -6.46 -7.24
N ILE A 51 4.63 -5.15 -7.43
CA ILE A 51 3.29 -4.56 -7.64
C ILE A 51 2.65 -5.05 -8.96
N LEU A 52 3.45 -5.37 -9.97
CA LEU A 52 2.98 -5.85 -11.27
C LEU A 52 2.84 -7.37 -11.33
N ASP A 53 3.26 -8.08 -10.29
CA ASP A 53 3.17 -9.53 -10.21
C ASP A 53 1.78 -9.91 -9.67
N GLU A 54 0.99 -10.64 -10.47
CA GLU A 54 -0.36 -11.06 -10.09
C GLU A 54 -0.34 -12.06 -8.92
N ASP A 55 0.73 -12.84 -8.80
CA ASP A 55 0.90 -13.83 -7.72
C ASP A 55 1.34 -13.18 -6.39
N PHE A 56 1.70 -11.89 -6.41
CA PHE A 56 2.18 -11.15 -5.23
C PHE A 56 1.10 -10.92 -4.17
N TYR A 57 -0.16 -10.71 -4.59
CA TYR A 57 -1.20 -10.16 -3.71
C TYR A 57 -1.87 -11.17 -2.77
N GLY A 58 -1.45 -12.44 -2.79
CA GLY A 58 -2.10 -13.50 -2.01
C GLY A 58 -3.53 -13.79 -2.47
N VAL A 59 -4.02 -14.99 -2.16
CA VAL A 59 -5.38 -15.47 -2.50
C VAL A 59 -6.13 -15.82 -1.24
#